data_AF-A0A2N3CQI9-F1
#
_entry.id   AF-A0A2N3CQI9-F1
#
_cell.length_a   1.000
_cell.length_b   1.000
_cell.length_c   1.000
_cell.angle_alpha   90.00
_cell.angle_beta   90.00
_cell.angle_gamma   90.00
#
_symmetry.space_group_name_H-M   'P 1'
#
loop_
_entity.id
_entity.type
_entity.pdbx_description
1 polymer ?
#
loop_
_entity_poly.entity_id
_entity_poly.type
_entity_poly.pdbx_seq_one_letter_code
_entity_poly.pdbx_strand_id
1 'polypeptide(L)'
;MTNTASLRATRAVLSAMMLSASGIAFAQSAPIVQPGAPGQASQTLTAEQATRLVTAGYAPADVTFMQHMIVHHQQAVDMAVLVKDRTNTEDLVAIAGRIESSQADEIAFMQGWLAERGQPAEDPMMQGHHGHHAHATMAGMASPEQMQALAAAKGVDFDRQFLTLMIAHHEGAVEMVEKLLDEDGTAADPVLFRFISDIENEQTGEIERMDKLLAGLSADPRSGLAAGFDNAGEAILNLTKLASLAKPAGFFDPANPADLRPLAAPRKDKQKADKDKQEGGKAAPEPAEPAAALGQAAVDPTPAPDQAAADAIPPAPAERAEEDSLTEFAERSPLLNFANTDIAFFGDVMVAGSYHGFNIYKLGEDGVPNLLSSVVCPGGQGDVSVAGNLLVMSVEQTRGRIDCGLQGAPGKVSTERFRGLRIFDISDLARPVQVGGVQTCRGSHTHSIVSADDTRLIVYNSGTAGVREEEELVGCIGGIPGDTRTALFSVDVIEIPVADPA
;
A
#
# COMPACT_ATOMS: atom_id res chain seq x y z
N MET A 1 -32.74 7.25 73.56
CA MET A 1 -31.33 6.85 73.41
C MET A 1 -31.03 6.68 71.93
N THR A 2 -30.73 7.76 71.21
CA THR A 2 -30.50 7.73 69.75
C THR A 2 -29.70 8.97 69.37
N ASN A 3 -28.36 8.86 69.23
CA ASN A 3 -27.55 9.68 68.30
C ASN A 3 -26.05 9.50 68.53
N THR A 4 -25.47 8.40 68.04
CA THR A 4 -24.00 8.32 67.85
C THR A 4 -23.59 7.55 66.60
N ALA A 5 -24.47 6.74 66.01
CA ALA A 5 -24.14 5.95 64.81
C ALA A 5 -24.16 6.76 63.50
N SER A 6 -24.95 7.84 63.40
CA SER A 6 -25.15 8.55 62.13
C SER A 6 -24.02 9.52 61.74
N LEU A 7 -23.13 9.92 62.67
CA LEU A 7 -22.06 10.90 62.39
C LEU A 7 -20.71 10.27 61.98
N ARG A 8 -20.51 8.96 62.20
CA ARG A 8 -19.27 8.28 61.77
C ARG A 8 -19.34 7.79 60.32
N ALA A 9 -20.53 7.45 59.83
CA ALA A 9 -20.73 7.04 58.44
C ALA A 9 -20.54 8.20 57.44
N THR A 10 -20.91 9.43 57.81
CA THR A 10 -20.81 10.60 56.90
C THR A 10 -19.37 11.11 56.74
N ARG A 11 -18.49 10.91 57.72
CA ARG A 11 -17.07 11.30 57.61
C ARG A 11 -16.23 10.31 56.79
N ALA A 12 -16.57 9.02 56.81
CA ALA A 12 -15.86 8.01 56.02
C ALA A 12 -16.17 8.12 54.51
N VAL A 13 -17.38 8.55 54.15
CA VAL A 13 -17.79 8.69 52.74
C VAL A 13 -17.23 9.97 52.11
N LEU A 14 -17.10 11.08 52.86
CA LEU A 14 -16.49 12.30 52.31
C LEU A 14 -14.96 12.20 52.09
N SER A 15 -14.24 11.42 52.91
CA SER A 15 -12.81 11.18 52.67
C SER A 15 -12.54 10.20 51.53
N ALA A 16 -13.46 9.26 51.25
CA ALA A 16 -13.36 8.37 50.11
C ALA A 16 -13.71 9.07 48.78
N MET A 17 -14.62 10.04 48.78
CA MET A 17 -14.96 10.83 47.57
C MET A 17 -13.90 11.87 47.18
N MET A 18 -13.04 12.31 48.10
CA MET A 18 -11.92 13.22 47.79
C MET A 18 -10.63 12.50 47.35
N LEU A 19 -10.52 11.18 47.51
CA LEU A 19 -9.38 10.41 46.98
C LEU A 19 -9.65 9.76 45.61
N SER A 20 -10.89 9.70 45.15
CA SER A 20 -11.24 9.15 43.83
C SER A 20 -11.38 10.20 42.72
N ALA A 21 -11.22 11.49 43.03
CA ALA A 21 -11.32 12.58 42.06
C ALA A 21 -9.95 13.13 41.58
N SER A 22 -8.83 12.58 42.06
CA SER A 22 -7.48 13.04 41.70
C SER A 22 -6.78 12.15 40.66
N GLY A 23 -7.46 11.15 40.10
CA GLY A 23 -6.86 10.12 39.24
C GLY A 23 -6.99 10.29 37.73
N ILE A 24 -7.62 11.36 37.22
CA ILE A 24 -7.89 11.53 35.77
C ILE A 24 -7.20 12.77 35.17
N ALA A 25 -6.35 13.47 35.94
CA ALA A 25 -5.71 14.72 35.50
C ALA A 25 -4.19 14.60 35.19
N PHE A 26 -3.75 13.47 34.62
CA PHE A 26 -2.43 13.35 34.00
C PHE A 26 -2.53 12.76 32.58
N ALA A 27 -3.40 13.33 31.75
CA ALA A 27 -3.11 13.32 30.32
C ALA A 27 -1.98 14.34 30.13
N GLN A 28 -0.73 13.88 30.11
CA GLN A 28 0.43 14.71 29.76
C GLN A 28 0.15 15.34 28.40
N SER A 29 -0.09 16.66 28.37
CA SER A 29 -0.26 17.41 27.12
C SER A 29 1.12 17.62 26.50
N ALA A 30 1.67 16.56 25.89
CA ALA A 30 2.88 16.68 25.09
C ALA A 30 2.68 17.79 24.04
N PRO A 31 3.63 18.72 23.88
CA PRO A 31 3.50 19.79 22.90
C PRO A 31 3.45 19.22 21.47
N ILE A 32 2.57 19.79 20.66
CA ILE A 32 2.58 19.61 19.21
C ILE A 32 3.47 20.70 18.63
N VAL A 33 4.53 20.31 17.95
CA VAL A 33 5.58 21.19 17.45
C VAL A 33 5.55 21.19 15.94
N GLN A 34 5.50 22.37 15.32
CA GLN A 34 5.76 22.53 13.90
C GLN A 34 7.11 23.24 13.74
N PRO A 35 8.14 22.54 13.26
CA PRO A 35 9.41 23.15 12.88
C PRO A 35 9.23 24.21 11.78
N GLY A 36 10.15 25.15 11.71
CA GLY A 36 10.26 26.07 10.57
C GLY A 36 11.22 25.55 9.50
N ALA A 37 11.61 26.43 8.58
CA ALA A 37 12.71 26.15 7.64
C ALA A 37 14.03 25.87 8.40
N PRO A 38 15.05 25.26 7.76
CA PRO A 38 16.35 25.00 8.38
C PRO A 38 16.88 26.20 9.17
N GLY A 39 17.20 25.97 10.46
CA GLY A 39 17.71 26.97 11.39
C GLY A 39 16.68 27.95 11.96
N GLN A 40 15.40 27.86 11.56
CA GLN A 40 14.33 28.69 12.11
C GLN A 40 13.72 28.06 13.37
N ALA A 41 13.17 28.90 14.24
CA ALA A 41 12.56 28.45 15.48
C ALA A 41 11.25 27.68 15.24
N SER A 42 11.07 26.57 15.95
CA SER A 42 9.82 25.81 15.95
C SER A 42 8.72 26.51 16.71
N GLN A 43 7.48 26.37 16.23
CA GLN A 43 6.26 26.87 16.87
C GLN A 43 5.45 25.75 17.50
N THR A 44 4.69 26.07 18.55
CA THR A 44 3.77 25.13 19.20
C THR A 44 2.36 25.31 18.63
N LEU A 45 1.73 24.21 18.25
CA LEU A 45 0.36 24.18 17.75
C LEU A 45 -0.61 23.70 18.85
N THR A 46 -1.84 24.18 18.82
CA THR A 46 -2.93 23.54 19.58
C THR A 46 -3.38 22.26 18.87
N ALA A 47 -3.99 21.32 19.60
CA ALA A 47 -4.58 20.12 18.99
C ALA A 47 -5.63 20.45 17.93
N GLU A 48 -6.41 21.53 18.12
CA GLU A 48 -7.40 22.01 17.15
C GLU A 48 -6.77 22.65 15.91
N GLN A 49 -5.62 23.31 16.05
CA GLN A 49 -4.85 23.80 14.91
C GLN A 49 -4.27 22.61 14.14
N ALA A 50 -3.60 21.68 14.83
CA ALA A 50 -3.08 20.46 14.20
C ALA A 50 -4.18 19.66 13.48
N THR A 51 -5.34 19.47 14.11
CA THR A 51 -6.47 18.75 13.51
C THR A 51 -7.06 19.51 12.32
N ARG A 52 -7.30 20.82 12.42
CA ARG A 52 -7.79 21.64 11.30
C ARG A 52 -6.82 21.67 10.13
N LEU A 53 -5.52 21.64 10.40
CA LEU A 53 -4.49 21.61 9.36
C LEU A 53 -4.43 20.25 8.64
N VAL A 54 -4.93 19.17 9.27
CA VAL A 54 -5.13 17.85 8.65
C VAL A 54 -6.49 17.75 7.94
N THR A 55 -7.55 18.40 8.44
CA THR A 55 -8.91 18.34 7.83
C THR A 55 -9.17 19.35 6.73
N ALA A 56 -8.42 20.46 6.67
CA ALA A 56 -8.70 21.57 5.75
C ALA A 56 -8.05 21.45 4.35
N GLY A 57 -7.53 20.28 3.99
CA GLY A 57 -6.56 20.15 2.90
C GLY A 57 -7.04 19.53 1.58
N TYR A 58 -8.34 19.53 1.24
CA TYR A 58 -8.77 19.02 -0.08
C TYR A 58 -9.14 20.15 -1.03
N ALA A 59 -8.61 20.08 -2.25
CA ALA A 59 -8.94 20.99 -3.35
C ALA A 59 -10.23 20.56 -4.06
N PRO A 60 -10.93 21.46 -4.76
CA PRO A 60 -12.06 21.07 -5.62
C PRO A 60 -11.68 19.98 -6.64
N ALA A 61 -10.45 20.02 -7.17
CA ALA A 61 -9.96 19.00 -8.08
C ALA A 61 -9.77 17.62 -7.42
N ASP A 62 -9.56 17.55 -6.10
CA ASP A 62 -9.56 16.27 -5.36
C ASP A 62 -10.95 15.64 -5.37
N VAL A 63 -11.99 16.46 -5.21
CA VAL A 63 -13.38 16.01 -5.29
C VAL A 63 -13.70 15.49 -6.68
N THR A 64 -13.34 16.27 -7.71
CA THR A 64 -13.55 15.89 -9.11
C THR A 64 -12.80 14.61 -9.46
N PHE A 65 -11.56 14.46 -9.00
CA PHE A 65 -10.79 13.22 -9.19
C PHE A 65 -11.49 12.01 -8.58
N MET A 66 -11.92 12.09 -7.31
CA MET A 66 -12.64 10.97 -6.67
C MET A 66 -13.92 10.60 -7.44
N GLN A 67 -14.69 11.61 -7.87
CA GLN A 67 -15.93 11.39 -8.64
C GLN A 67 -15.65 10.71 -10.00
N HIS A 68 -14.60 11.16 -10.70
CA HIS A 68 -14.24 10.63 -12.01
C HIS A 68 -13.62 9.24 -11.90
N MET A 69 -12.78 9.01 -10.89
CA MET A 69 -12.14 7.73 -10.64
C MET A 69 -13.13 6.66 -10.19
N ILE A 70 -14.23 7.02 -9.49
CA ILE A 70 -15.36 6.08 -9.24
C ILE A 70 -15.93 5.55 -10.56
N VAL A 71 -16.21 6.44 -11.52
CA VAL A 71 -16.79 6.04 -12.81
C VAL A 71 -15.78 5.22 -13.63
N HIS A 72 -14.50 5.57 -13.54
CA HIS A 72 -13.40 4.83 -14.18
C HIS A 72 -13.29 3.41 -13.62
N HIS A 73 -13.18 3.26 -12.30
CA HIS A 73 -13.12 1.97 -11.62
C HIS A 73 -14.36 1.11 -11.88
N GLN A 74 -15.54 1.71 -11.96
CA GLN A 74 -16.76 0.96 -12.27
C GLN A 74 -16.68 0.28 -13.65
N GLN A 75 -16.06 0.92 -14.65
CA GLN A 75 -15.88 0.29 -15.97
C GLN A 75 -14.89 -0.89 -15.90
N ALA A 76 -13.84 -0.82 -15.09
CA ALA A 76 -12.93 -1.95 -14.85
C ALA A 76 -13.70 -3.15 -14.24
N VAL A 77 -14.54 -2.90 -13.24
CA VAL A 77 -15.41 -3.94 -12.64
C VAL A 77 -16.35 -4.52 -13.69
N ASP A 78 -17.01 -3.68 -14.50
CA ASP A 78 -17.92 -4.13 -15.56
C ASP A 78 -17.22 -5.01 -16.61
N MET A 79 -15.98 -4.67 -16.99
CA MET A 79 -15.14 -5.52 -17.85
C MET A 79 -14.77 -6.85 -17.18
N ALA A 80 -14.35 -6.81 -15.91
CA ALA A 80 -13.91 -7.98 -15.15
C ALA A 80 -15.02 -9.02 -14.94
N VAL A 81 -16.26 -8.58 -14.73
CA VAL A 81 -17.43 -9.47 -14.57
C VAL A 81 -17.66 -10.35 -15.81
N LEU A 82 -17.29 -9.88 -17.01
CA LEU A 82 -17.44 -10.65 -18.25
C LEU A 82 -16.53 -11.89 -18.28
N VAL A 83 -15.41 -11.90 -17.57
CA VAL A 83 -14.33 -12.89 -17.75
C VAL A 83 -14.79 -14.32 -17.45
N LYS A 84 -15.52 -14.53 -16.35
CA LYS A 84 -15.97 -15.86 -15.87
C LYS A 84 -16.77 -16.65 -16.92
N ASP A 85 -17.51 -15.96 -17.79
CA ASP A 85 -18.38 -16.57 -18.80
C ASP A 85 -17.79 -16.59 -20.22
N ARG A 86 -16.56 -16.07 -20.38
CA ARG A 86 -15.97 -15.78 -21.70
C ARG A 86 -14.66 -16.48 -21.96
N THR A 87 -13.94 -16.88 -20.92
CA THR A 87 -12.67 -17.59 -21.01
C THR A 87 -12.52 -18.66 -19.95
N ASN A 88 -11.61 -19.60 -20.20
CA ASN A 88 -11.13 -20.57 -19.22
C ASN A 88 -9.62 -20.43 -18.95
N THR A 89 -9.00 -19.34 -19.40
CA THR A 89 -7.59 -19.02 -19.11
C THR A 89 -7.44 -18.68 -17.63
N GLU A 90 -6.86 -19.61 -16.84
CA GLU A 90 -6.79 -19.51 -15.38
C GLU A 90 -6.10 -18.23 -14.89
N ASP A 91 -5.00 -17.84 -15.54
CA ASP A 91 -4.28 -16.59 -15.22
C ASP A 91 -5.16 -15.35 -15.42
N LEU A 92 -5.99 -15.34 -16.48
CA LEU A 92 -6.89 -14.22 -16.76
C LEU A 92 -8.06 -14.17 -15.78
N VAL A 93 -8.60 -15.32 -15.41
CA VAL A 93 -9.63 -15.43 -14.35
C VAL A 93 -9.09 -14.92 -13.02
N ALA A 94 -7.84 -15.26 -12.69
CA ALA A 94 -7.18 -14.79 -11.46
C ALA A 94 -6.93 -13.28 -11.47
N ILE A 95 -6.50 -12.70 -12.59
CA ILE A 95 -6.34 -11.24 -12.74
C ILE A 95 -7.69 -10.54 -12.59
N ALA A 96 -8.72 -11.00 -13.30
CA ALA A 96 -10.05 -10.40 -13.25
C ALA A 96 -10.67 -10.45 -11.85
N GLY A 97 -10.48 -11.56 -11.12
CA GLY A 97 -10.96 -11.68 -9.74
C GLY A 97 -10.27 -10.71 -8.77
N ARG A 98 -8.98 -10.38 -8.99
CA ARG A 98 -8.28 -9.36 -8.20
C ARG A 98 -8.83 -7.97 -8.50
N ILE A 99 -8.93 -7.62 -9.79
CA ILE A 99 -9.47 -6.34 -10.25
C ILE A 99 -10.88 -6.12 -9.70
N GLU A 100 -11.77 -7.12 -9.81
CA GLU A 100 -13.15 -7.04 -9.30
C GLU A 100 -13.18 -6.72 -7.79
N SER A 101 -12.29 -7.35 -7.01
CA SER A 101 -12.23 -7.13 -5.55
C SER A 101 -11.58 -5.80 -5.18
N SER A 102 -10.39 -5.49 -5.71
CA SER A 102 -9.64 -4.28 -5.33
C SER A 102 -10.38 -3.02 -5.74
N GLN A 103 -10.85 -2.96 -6.98
CA GLN A 103 -11.52 -1.77 -7.52
C GLN A 103 -12.86 -1.51 -6.83
N ALA A 104 -13.59 -2.56 -6.40
CA ALA A 104 -14.80 -2.41 -5.61
C ALA A 104 -14.54 -1.78 -4.23
N ASP A 105 -13.47 -2.22 -3.55
CA ASP A 105 -13.06 -1.64 -2.27
C ASP A 105 -12.61 -0.17 -2.43
N GLU A 106 -11.97 0.15 -3.55
CA GLU A 106 -11.53 1.51 -3.90
C GLU A 106 -12.71 2.43 -4.20
N ILE A 107 -13.72 1.95 -4.93
CA ILE A 107 -14.98 2.68 -5.12
C ILE A 107 -15.64 3.00 -3.76
N ALA A 108 -15.72 2.01 -2.87
CA ALA A 108 -16.30 2.21 -1.54
C ALA A 108 -15.52 3.25 -0.72
N PHE A 109 -14.18 3.20 -0.78
CA PHE A 109 -13.31 4.20 -0.16
C PHE A 109 -13.59 5.61 -0.70
N MET A 110 -13.61 5.79 -2.02
CA MET A 110 -13.83 7.11 -2.64
C MET A 110 -15.20 7.68 -2.29
N GLN A 111 -16.24 6.85 -2.30
CA GLN A 111 -17.60 7.25 -1.89
C GLN A 111 -17.63 7.68 -0.42
N GLY A 112 -16.96 6.94 0.47
CA GLY A 112 -16.82 7.29 1.88
C GLY A 112 -16.10 8.63 2.07
N TRP A 113 -14.96 8.81 1.39
CA TRP A 113 -14.17 10.03 1.44
C TRP A 113 -14.99 11.27 1.03
N LEU A 114 -15.80 11.16 -0.04
CA LEU A 114 -16.70 12.20 -0.51
C LEU A 114 -17.85 12.47 0.49
N ALA A 115 -18.48 11.42 1.00
CA ALA A 115 -19.61 11.52 1.93
C ALA A 115 -19.22 12.22 3.24
N GLU A 116 -18.06 11.89 3.81
CA GLU A 116 -17.51 12.55 5.01
C GLU A 116 -17.32 14.05 4.84
N ARG A 117 -17.07 14.49 3.59
CA ARG A 117 -16.84 15.89 3.22
C ARG A 117 -18.10 16.58 2.71
N GLY A 118 -19.25 15.91 2.75
CA GLY A 118 -20.53 16.43 2.26
C GLY A 118 -20.56 16.65 0.75
N GLN A 119 -19.67 15.98 0.01
CA GLN A 119 -19.60 16.05 -1.44
C GLN A 119 -20.47 14.95 -2.08
N PRO A 120 -21.12 15.20 -3.22
CA PRO A 120 -21.84 14.17 -3.93
C PRO A 120 -20.87 13.14 -4.53
N ALA A 121 -21.28 11.87 -4.57
CA ALA A 121 -20.50 10.79 -5.19
C ALA A 121 -20.41 10.93 -6.72
N GLU A 122 -21.41 11.56 -7.33
CA GLU A 122 -21.44 11.87 -8.75
C GLU A 122 -21.12 13.35 -8.97
N ASP A 123 -20.35 13.63 -10.03
CA ASP A 123 -20.12 15.00 -10.50
C ASP A 123 -21.42 15.57 -11.13
N PRO A 124 -22.02 16.65 -10.58
CA PRO A 124 -23.23 17.24 -11.13
C PRO A 124 -23.07 17.77 -12.56
N MET A 125 -21.85 18.12 -13.00
CA MET A 125 -21.59 18.54 -14.38
C MET A 125 -21.70 17.37 -15.37
N MET A 126 -21.57 16.13 -14.90
CA MET A 126 -21.74 14.91 -15.71
C MET A 126 -23.21 14.50 -15.86
N GLN A 127 -24.13 15.05 -15.05
CA GLN A 127 -25.57 14.75 -15.10
C GLN A 127 -26.31 15.50 -16.23
N GLY A 128 -25.73 16.57 -16.79
CA GLY A 128 -26.37 17.44 -17.78
C GLY A 128 -26.22 17.03 -19.26
N HIS A 129 -25.28 16.13 -19.56
CA HIS A 129 -25.04 15.64 -20.92
C HIS A 129 -25.47 14.18 -21.02
N HIS A 130 -26.58 13.94 -21.73
CA HIS A 130 -27.17 12.62 -21.96
C HIS A 130 -26.12 11.51 -22.22
N GLY A 131 -25.80 10.74 -21.17
CA GLY A 131 -25.60 9.29 -21.08
C GLY A 131 -24.56 8.57 -21.94
N HIS A 132 -24.00 9.16 -23.00
CA HIS A 132 -23.19 8.41 -23.97
C HIS A 132 -21.88 9.07 -24.37
N HIS A 133 -21.68 10.37 -24.10
CA HIS A 133 -20.47 11.09 -24.53
C HIS A 133 -19.48 11.45 -23.41
N ALA A 134 -19.91 11.43 -22.15
CA ALA A 134 -19.06 11.83 -21.02
C ALA A 134 -18.21 10.65 -20.46
N HIS A 135 -18.66 9.40 -20.65
CA HIS A 135 -17.89 8.20 -20.26
C HIS A 135 -16.70 7.91 -21.18
N ALA A 136 -16.72 8.43 -22.42
CA ALA A 136 -15.68 8.18 -23.44
C ALA A 136 -14.51 9.19 -23.40
N THR A 137 -14.52 10.14 -22.46
CA THR A 137 -13.55 11.27 -22.43
C THR A 137 -12.51 11.19 -21.32
N MET A 138 -12.62 10.23 -20.40
CA MET A 138 -11.58 10.00 -19.39
C MET A 138 -10.49 9.10 -19.98
N ALA A 139 -9.23 9.35 -19.61
CA ALA A 139 -8.09 8.64 -20.15
C ALA A 139 -8.24 7.12 -19.96
N GLY A 140 -7.94 6.34 -21.00
CA GLY A 140 -7.95 4.88 -20.96
C GLY A 140 -9.32 4.19 -21.02
N MET A 141 -10.44 4.91 -20.87
CA MET A 141 -11.78 4.29 -20.88
C MET A 141 -12.08 3.60 -22.21
N ALA A 142 -12.65 2.40 -22.14
CA ALA A 142 -13.22 1.70 -23.27
C ALA A 142 -14.50 2.40 -23.75
N SER A 143 -14.61 2.61 -25.07
CA SER A 143 -15.81 3.16 -25.69
C SER A 143 -17.00 2.19 -25.56
N PRO A 144 -18.26 2.67 -25.67
CA PRO A 144 -19.43 1.79 -25.69
C PRO A 144 -19.34 0.69 -26.77
N GLU A 145 -18.77 1.00 -27.94
CA GLU A 145 -18.55 0.03 -29.02
C GLU A 145 -17.50 -1.01 -28.64
N GLN A 146 -16.41 -0.61 -27.98
CA GLN A 146 -15.39 -1.53 -27.46
C GLN A 146 -15.96 -2.44 -26.38
N MET A 147 -16.78 -1.92 -25.46
CA MET A 147 -17.48 -2.72 -24.44
C MET A 147 -18.46 -3.73 -25.07
N GLN A 148 -19.19 -3.33 -26.12
CA GLN A 148 -20.06 -4.24 -26.85
C GLN A 148 -19.26 -5.33 -27.59
N ALA A 149 -18.15 -4.97 -28.22
CA ALA A 149 -17.26 -5.92 -28.89
C ALA A 149 -16.66 -6.93 -27.90
N LEU A 150 -16.17 -6.44 -26.75
CA LEU A 150 -15.67 -7.26 -25.65
C LEU A 150 -16.74 -8.22 -25.15
N ALA A 151 -17.96 -7.75 -24.89
CA ALA A 151 -19.06 -8.58 -24.41
C ALA A 151 -19.48 -9.69 -25.39
N ALA A 152 -19.29 -9.46 -26.69
CA ALA A 152 -19.58 -10.40 -27.77
C ALA A 152 -18.44 -11.40 -28.04
N ALA A 153 -17.20 -11.07 -27.69
CA ALA A 153 -16.03 -11.92 -27.90
C ALA A 153 -16.01 -13.12 -26.94
N LYS A 154 -15.31 -14.21 -27.32
CA LYS A 154 -15.08 -15.40 -26.46
C LYS A 154 -13.70 -16.00 -26.70
N GLY A 155 -13.20 -16.77 -25.73
CA GLY A 155 -11.92 -17.47 -25.82
C GLY A 155 -10.76 -16.50 -26.06
N VAL A 156 -9.76 -16.92 -26.85
CA VAL A 156 -8.54 -16.12 -27.08
C VAL A 156 -8.82 -14.71 -27.64
N ASP A 157 -9.87 -14.55 -28.44
CA ASP A 157 -10.26 -13.23 -28.97
C ASP A 157 -10.86 -12.32 -27.89
N PHE A 158 -11.51 -12.90 -26.88
CA PHE A 158 -11.92 -12.18 -25.68
C PHE A 158 -10.69 -11.83 -24.83
N ASP A 159 -9.81 -12.80 -24.58
CA ASP A 159 -8.60 -12.61 -23.75
C ASP A 159 -7.75 -11.44 -24.27
N ARG A 160 -7.51 -11.41 -25.59
CA ARG A 160 -6.74 -10.33 -26.25
C ARG A 160 -7.42 -8.96 -26.08
N GLN A 161 -8.73 -8.90 -26.30
CA GLN A 161 -9.49 -7.64 -26.18
C GLN A 161 -9.55 -7.16 -24.74
N PHE A 162 -9.84 -8.05 -23.79
CA PHE A 162 -9.85 -7.72 -22.37
C PHE A 162 -8.51 -7.15 -21.94
N LEU A 163 -7.41 -7.85 -22.23
CA LEU A 163 -6.07 -7.40 -21.82
C LEU A 163 -5.70 -6.07 -22.48
N THR A 164 -5.98 -5.91 -23.77
CA THR A 164 -5.69 -4.66 -24.49
C THR A 164 -6.47 -3.48 -23.90
N LEU A 165 -7.76 -3.67 -23.61
CA LEU A 165 -8.62 -2.62 -23.05
C LEU A 165 -8.26 -2.33 -21.59
N MET A 166 -8.02 -3.36 -20.78
CA MET A 166 -7.70 -3.19 -19.36
C MET A 166 -6.30 -2.58 -19.15
N ILE A 167 -5.32 -2.90 -19.99
CA ILE A 167 -4.01 -2.21 -19.97
C ILE A 167 -4.19 -0.72 -20.27
N ALA A 168 -4.87 -0.38 -21.36
CA ALA A 168 -5.12 1.03 -21.71
C ALA A 168 -5.93 1.75 -20.63
N HIS A 169 -6.89 1.06 -20.00
CA HIS A 169 -7.68 1.56 -18.90
C HIS A 169 -6.80 1.91 -17.69
N HIS A 170 -5.94 0.98 -17.27
CA HIS A 170 -5.01 1.19 -16.17
C HIS A 170 -3.99 2.29 -16.44
N GLU A 171 -3.44 2.37 -17.66
CA GLU A 171 -2.57 3.48 -18.08
C GLU A 171 -3.31 4.83 -17.95
N GLY A 172 -4.61 4.86 -18.29
CA GLY A 172 -5.46 6.03 -18.11
C GLY A 172 -5.67 6.42 -16.65
N ALA A 173 -5.79 5.45 -15.73
CA ALA A 173 -5.88 5.72 -14.30
C ALA A 173 -4.57 6.35 -13.77
N VAL A 174 -3.41 5.83 -14.20
CA VAL A 174 -2.10 6.40 -13.86
C VAL A 174 -1.98 7.83 -14.40
N GLU A 175 -2.37 8.09 -15.65
CA GLU A 175 -2.38 9.45 -16.22
C GLU A 175 -3.30 10.41 -15.45
N MET A 176 -4.45 9.94 -14.96
CA MET A 176 -5.34 10.74 -14.12
C MET A 176 -4.70 11.08 -12.76
N VAL A 177 -3.98 10.15 -12.15
CA VAL A 177 -3.21 10.39 -10.92
C VAL A 177 -2.10 11.41 -11.16
N GLU A 178 -1.33 11.26 -12.25
CA GLU A 178 -0.28 12.21 -12.64
C GLU A 178 -0.85 13.62 -12.82
N LYS A 179 -1.98 13.75 -13.55
CA LYS A 179 -2.65 15.06 -13.74
C LYS A 179 -3.13 15.66 -12.43
N LEU A 180 -3.70 14.86 -11.54
CA LEU A 180 -4.10 15.35 -10.22
C LEU A 180 -2.88 15.91 -9.48
N LEU A 181 -1.76 15.18 -9.48
CA LEU A 181 -0.53 15.57 -8.78
C LEU A 181 0.17 16.79 -9.39
N ASP A 182 -0.06 17.07 -10.67
CA ASP A 182 0.45 18.27 -11.36
C ASP A 182 -0.34 19.55 -11.02
N GLU A 183 -1.56 19.44 -10.49
CA GLU A 183 -2.39 20.59 -10.13
C GLU A 183 -2.00 21.23 -8.78
N ASP A 184 -2.10 22.56 -8.70
CA ASP A 184 -1.77 23.30 -7.48
C ASP A 184 -2.83 23.07 -6.40
N GLY A 185 -2.42 22.51 -5.26
CA GLY A 185 -3.27 22.40 -4.08
C GLY A 185 -3.87 21.02 -3.85
N THR A 186 -3.80 20.09 -4.80
CA THR A 186 -4.46 18.77 -4.84
C THR A 186 -3.68 17.62 -4.18
N ALA A 187 -4.38 16.64 -3.62
CA ALA A 187 -3.83 15.55 -2.82
C ALA A 187 -3.03 16.03 -1.59
N ALA A 188 -3.52 17.10 -0.93
CA ALA A 188 -2.93 17.57 0.34
C ALA A 188 -3.43 16.75 1.51
N ASP A 189 -4.62 16.15 1.36
CA ASP A 189 -5.11 15.11 2.24
C ASP A 189 -4.21 13.85 2.08
N PRO A 190 -3.51 13.43 3.14
CA PRO A 190 -2.63 12.26 3.12
C PRO A 190 -3.35 10.94 2.91
N VAL A 191 -4.62 10.86 3.31
CA VAL A 191 -5.44 9.67 3.09
C VAL A 191 -5.71 9.54 1.59
N LEU A 192 -6.03 10.65 0.91
CA LEU A 192 -6.11 10.72 -0.54
C LEU A 192 -4.75 10.47 -1.20
N PHE A 193 -3.67 11.07 -0.71
CA PHE A 193 -2.33 10.89 -1.29
C PHE A 193 -1.89 9.42 -1.26
N ARG A 194 -2.10 8.75 -0.13
CA ARG A 194 -1.82 7.31 -0.03
C ARG A 194 -2.67 6.53 -1.02
N PHE A 195 -3.96 6.81 -1.08
CA PHE A 195 -4.88 6.15 -2.00
C PHE A 195 -4.43 6.28 -3.46
N ILE A 196 -4.04 7.47 -3.93
CA ILE A 196 -3.55 7.63 -5.31
C ILE A 196 -2.18 6.99 -5.55
N SER A 197 -1.31 6.92 -4.54
CA SER A 197 -0.07 6.14 -4.62
C SER A 197 -0.34 4.62 -4.70
N ASP A 198 -1.34 4.14 -3.97
CA ASP A 198 -1.76 2.74 -4.01
C ASP A 198 -2.33 2.41 -5.42
N ILE A 199 -3.17 3.30 -5.99
CA ILE A 199 -3.62 3.19 -7.40
C ILE A 199 -2.42 3.10 -8.35
N GLU A 200 -1.48 4.05 -8.28
CA GLU A 200 -0.32 4.07 -9.19
C GLU A 200 0.50 2.76 -9.12
N ASN A 201 0.79 2.29 -7.91
CA ASN A 201 1.60 1.08 -7.70
C ASN A 201 0.85 -0.20 -8.09
N GLU A 202 -0.40 -0.35 -7.67
CA GLU A 202 -1.20 -1.54 -7.96
C GLU A 202 -1.49 -1.64 -9.46
N GLN A 203 -1.94 -0.55 -10.09
CA GLN A 203 -2.27 -0.52 -11.51
C GLN A 203 -1.04 -0.75 -12.38
N THR A 204 0.13 -0.20 -12.03
CA THR A 204 1.39 -0.48 -12.74
C THR A 204 1.77 -1.96 -12.65
N GLY A 205 1.66 -2.55 -11.46
CA GLY A 205 1.93 -3.97 -11.25
C GLY A 205 0.95 -4.89 -11.98
N GLU A 206 -0.29 -4.45 -12.19
CA GLU A 206 -1.29 -5.17 -12.99
C GLU A 206 -1.03 -5.03 -14.49
N ILE A 207 -0.64 -3.84 -14.98
CA ILE A 207 -0.21 -3.63 -16.37
C ILE A 207 0.90 -4.62 -16.72
N GLU A 208 1.96 -4.73 -15.91
CA GLU A 208 3.08 -5.65 -16.19
C GLU A 208 2.64 -7.12 -16.31
N ARG A 209 1.69 -7.54 -15.47
CA ARG A 209 1.15 -8.92 -15.51
C ARG A 209 0.28 -9.14 -16.74
N MET A 210 -0.57 -8.17 -17.06
CA MET A 210 -1.44 -8.22 -18.22
C MET A 210 -0.63 -8.17 -19.53
N ASP A 211 0.41 -7.34 -19.62
CA ASP A 211 1.32 -7.28 -20.76
C ASP A 211 2.03 -8.62 -20.97
N LYS A 212 2.50 -9.23 -19.90
CA LYS A 212 3.12 -10.56 -19.97
C LYS A 212 2.14 -11.60 -20.50
N LEU A 213 0.89 -11.58 -20.02
CA LEU A 213 -0.14 -12.50 -20.47
C LEU A 213 -0.53 -12.23 -21.94
N LEU A 214 -0.67 -10.95 -22.32
CA LEU A 214 -0.99 -10.51 -23.67
C LEU A 214 0.11 -10.88 -24.67
N ALA A 215 1.38 -10.71 -24.28
CA ALA A 215 2.52 -11.20 -25.05
C ALA A 215 2.44 -12.72 -25.23
N GLY A 216 2.08 -13.47 -24.19
CA GLY A 216 1.86 -14.92 -24.27
C GLY A 216 0.78 -15.35 -25.28
N LEU A 217 -0.17 -14.48 -25.62
CA LEU A 217 -1.19 -14.70 -26.66
C LEU A 217 -0.71 -14.32 -28.09
N SER A 218 0.50 -13.78 -28.21
CA SER A 218 1.11 -13.44 -29.50
C SER A 218 1.61 -14.69 -30.21
N ALA A 219 1.42 -14.73 -31.53
CA ALA A 219 2.01 -15.75 -32.39
C ALA A 219 3.50 -15.50 -32.68
N ASP A 220 4.08 -14.43 -32.13
CA ASP A 220 5.50 -14.12 -32.23
C ASP A 220 6.31 -15.15 -31.43
N PRO A 221 7.23 -15.90 -32.06
CA PRO A 221 8.03 -16.92 -31.37
C PRO A 221 8.93 -16.36 -30.24
N ARG A 222 9.04 -15.04 -30.11
CA ARG A 222 9.76 -14.36 -29.01
C ARG A 222 8.93 -14.15 -27.75
N SER A 223 7.60 -14.27 -27.82
CA SER A 223 6.71 -13.89 -26.71
C SER A 223 6.49 -15.00 -25.66
N GLY A 224 7.04 -16.19 -25.89
CA GLY A 224 7.01 -17.33 -24.96
C GLY A 224 8.38 -17.73 -24.39
N LEU A 225 9.37 -16.83 -24.42
CA LEU A 225 10.70 -17.13 -23.88
C LEU A 225 10.63 -17.29 -22.36
N ALA A 226 11.10 -18.43 -21.85
CA ALA A 226 11.15 -18.70 -20.42
C ALA A 226 12.20 -17.83 -19.71
N ALA A 227 11.89 -17.39 -18.49
CA ALA A 227 12.93 -16.94 -17.56
C ALA A 227 13.81 -18.14 -17.19
N GLY A 228 15.13 -17.98 -17.27
CA GLY A 228 16.10 -19.04 -17.00
C GLY A 228 17.24 -18.53 -16.14
N PHE A 229 17.59 -19.29 -15.11
CA PHE A 229 18.71 -18.99 -14.22
C PHE A 229 20.08 -19.18 -14.92
N ASP A 230 20.16 -20.12 -15.86
CA ASP A 230 21.36 -20.36 -16.69
C ASP A 230 21.21 -19.87 -18.14
N ASN A 231 19.98 -19.63 -18.60
CA ASN A 231 19.64 -19.10 -19.93
C ASN A 231 18.23 -18.48 -19.99
N ALA A 232 17.95 -17.41 -19.24
CA ALA A 232 16.90 -16.48 -19.67
C ALA A 232 17.35 -15.98 -21.04
N GLY A 233 16.67 -16.42 -22.11
CA GLY A 233 17.13 -16.30 -23.51
C GLY A 233 18.07 -15.11 -23.73
N GLU A 234 19.38 -15.39 -23.77
CA GLU A 234 20.38 -14.34 -23.63
C GLU A 234 20.35 -13.40 -24.85
N ALA A 235 19.99 -12.14 -24.63
CA ALA A 235 20.20 -11.08 -25.61
C ALA A 235 21.63 -10.52 -25.44
N ILE A 236 22.58 -11.02 -26.21
CA ILE A 236 23.95 -10.49 -26.29
C ILE A 236 24.12 -9.79 -27.64
N LEU A 237 24.32 -8.47 -27.61
CA LEU A 237 24.57 -7.68 -28.82
C LEU A 237 26.07 -7.33 -28.92
N ASN A 238 26.74 -7.79 -29.98
CA ASN A 238 28.15 -7.52 -30.31
C ASN A 238 29.20 -7.94 -29.25
N LEU A 239 28.85 -8.83 -28.32
CA LEU A 239 29.78 -9.41 -27.36
C LEU A 239 29.75 -10.94 -27.44
N THR A 240 30.71 -11.61 -26.81
CA THR A 240 30.76 -13.06 -26.72
C THR A 240 30.90 -13.47 -25.26
N LYS A 241 29.92 -14.21 -24.74
CA LYS A 241 30.01 -14.79 -23.40
C LYS A 241 30.97 -15.98 -23.43
N LEU A 242 32.09 -15.87 -22.70
CA LEU A 242 33.15 -16.88 -22.72
C LEU A 242 32.95 -18.02 -21.72
N ALA A 243 32.24 -17.79 -20.62
CA ALA A 243 31.85 -18.82 -19.66
C ALA A 243 30.73 -18.35 -18.73
N SER A 244 29.97 -19.31 -18.18
CA SER A 244 29.15 -19.16 -16.98
C SER A 244 29.55 -20.26 -16.01
N LEU A 245 29.80 -19.92 -14.75
CA LEU A 245 30.19 -20.89 -13.74
C LEU A 245 29.04 -21.07 -12.74
N ALA A 246 28.64 -22.32 -12.53
CA ALA A 246 27.61 -22.68 -11.54
C ALA A 246 28.15 -22.56 -10.11
N LYS A 247 27.24 -22.48 -9.12
CA LYS A 247 27.59 -22.55 -7.69
C LYS A 247 28.31 -23.88 -7.38
N PRO A 248 29.32 -23.89 -6.49
CA PRO A 248 30.02 -25.11 -6.08
C PRO A 248 29.06 -26.16 -5.49
N ALA A 249 29.39 -27.45 -5.66
CA ALA A 249 28.64 -28.54 -5.03
C ALA A 249 28.54 -28.33 -3.50
N GLY A 250 27.32 -28.41 -2.95
CA GLY A 250 27.05 -28.18 -1.53
C GLY A 250 26.64 -26.75 -1.15
N PHE A 251 26.56 -25.81 -2.11
CA PHE A 251 26.12 -24.42 -1.89
C PHE A 251 24.73 -24.11 -2.47
N PHE A 252 23.97 -25.13 -2.85
CA PHE A 252 22.57 -25.06 -3.26
C PHE A 252 21.90 -26.43 -3.07
N ASP A 253 20.58 -26.45 -2.91
CA ASP A 253 19.80 -27.69 -2.95
C ASP A 253 19.59 -28.10 -4.42
N PRO A 254 20.05 -29.28 -4.87
CA PRO A 254 19.81 -29.75 -6.24
C PRO A 254 18.33 -29.92 -6.59
N ALA A 255 17.46 -30.13 -5.59
CA ALA A 255 16.02 -30.24 -5.78
C ALA A 255 15.30 -28.88 -5.75
N ASN A 256 15.99 -27.83 -5.29
CA ASN A 256 15.50 -26.45 -5.19
C ASN A 256 16.65 -25.44 -5.39
N PRO A 257 17.23 -25.37 -6.60
CA PRO A 257 18.47 -24.60 -6.84
C PRO A 257 18.29 -23.08 -6.67
N ALA A 258 17.04 -22.61 -6.68
CA ALA A 258 16.66 -21.22 -6.47
C ALA A 258 16.26 -20.89 -5.01
N ASP A 259 16.34 -21.87 -4.10
CA ASP A 259 16.00 -21.73 -2.68
C ASP A 259 14.58 -21.16 -2.45
N LEU A 260 13.66 -21.51 -3.36
CA LEU A 260 12.27 -21.08 -3.30
C LEU A 260 11.59 -21.70 -2.08
N ARG A 261 10.71 -20.96 -1.42
CA ARG A 261 9.95 -21.51 -0.28
C ARG A 261 9.17 -22.76 -0.75
N PRO A 262 9.18 -23.87 -0.01
CA PRO A 262 8.31 -25.01 -0.29
C PRO A 262 6.85 -24.53 -0.33
N LEU A 263 6.09 -24.96 -1.33
CA LEU A 263 4.66 -24.70 -1.39
C LEU A 263 4.02 -25.22 -0.09
N ALA A 264 3.30 -24.33 0.60
CA ALA A 264 2.55 -24.72 1.80
C ALA A 264 1.57 -25.83 1.42
N ALA A 265 1.55 -26.91 2.20
CA ALA A 265 0.53 -27.94 2.03
C ALA A 265 -0.86 -27.28 2.15
N PRO A 266 -1.83 -27.63 1.29
CA PRO A 266 -3.18 -27.10 1.40
C PRO A 266 -3.72 -27.37 2.80
N ARG A 267 -4.31 -26.34 3.42
CA ARG A 267 -4.97 -26.48 4.73
C ARG A 267 -6.04 -27.57 4.59
N LYS A 268 -5.84 -28.71 5.28
CA LYS A 268 -6.85 -29.76 5.34
C LYS A 268 -8.13 -29.19 5.94
N ASP A 269 -9.23 -29.32 5.19
CA ASP A 269 -10.56 -28.85 5.51
C ASP A 269 -10.95 -29.14 6.96
N LYS A 270 -11.27 -28.08 7.71
CA LYS A 270 -12.07 -28.20 8.94
C LYS A 270 -13.54 -28.37 8.56
N GLN A 271 -13.88 -29.52 7.99
CA GLN A 271 -15.23 -30.10 8.14
C GLN A 271 -15.11 -31.57 8.58
N LYS A 272 -14.53 -31.71 9.78
CA LYS A 272 -14.80 -32.83 10.70
C LYS A 272 -15.01 -32.24 12.10
N ALA A 273 -16.04 -31.43 12.22
CA ALA A 273 -16.59 -31.01 13.51
C ALA A 273 -18.12 -30.91 13.42
N ASP A 274 -18.76 -31.90 12.80
CA ASP A 274 -20.17 -32.20 13.04
C ASP A 274 -20.50 -33.68 12.80
N LYS A 275 -19.56 -34.56 13.19
CA LYS A 275 -19.77 -36.02 13.21
C LYS A 275 -19.69 -36.61 14.62
N ASP A 276 -19.96 -35.81 15.64
CA ASP A 276 -20.08 -36.27 17.03
C ASP A 276 -21.40 -35.81 17.68
N LYS A 277 -22.52 -36.07 17.00
CA LYS A 277 -23.82 -36.34 17.65
C LYS A 277 -24.68 -37.29 16.80
N GLN A 278 -24.33 -38.57 16.80
CA GLN A 278 -25.29 -39.67 17.05
C GLN A 278 -24.52 -41.00 17.09
N GLU A 279 -24.37 -41.51 18.33
CA GLU A 279 -24.51 -42.93 18.73
C GLU A 279 -23.78 -43.98 17.86
N GLY A 280 -22.79 -44.76 18.32
CA GLY A 280 -22.43 -45.21 19.65
C GLY A 280 -22.01 -46.69 19.52
N GLY A 281 -20.93 -47.09 20.22
CA GLY A 281 -20.79 -48.49 20.65
C GLY A 281 -19.70 -49.37 20.00
N LYS A 282 -18.56 -49.39 20.72
CA LYS A 282 -17.77 -50.57 21.13
C LYS A 282 -16.72 -51.21 20.20
N ALA A 283 -15.47 -51.01 20.67
CA ALA A 283 -14.46 -52.01 21.06
C ALA A 283 -13.50 -52.57 19.99
N ALA A 284 -12.24 -52.16 20.16
CA ALA A 284 -10.96 -52.74 19.73
C ALA A 284 -10.76 -54.20 20.24
N PRO A 285 -9.73 -54.99 19.79
CA PRO A 285 -8.43 -54.52 19.34
C PRO A 285 -7.75 -55.24 18.13
N GLU A 286 -6.74 -54.52 17.61
CA GLU A 286 -5.59 -54.92 16.77
C GLU A 286 -4.73 -56.07 17.37
N PRO A 287 -3.64 -56.57 16.72
CA PRO A 287 -2.96 -56.08 15.49
C PRO A 287 -2.52 -57.19 14.49
N ALA A 288 -2.04 -56.76 13.31
CA ALA A 288 -0.71 -57.07 12.73
C ALA A 288 -0.71 -57.17 11.19
N GLU A 289 0.13 -56.33 10.56
CA GLU A 289 0.75 -56.55 9.25
C GLU A 289 1.61 -57.86 9.24
N PRO A 290 2.01 -58.48 8.09
CA PRO A 290 2.45 -57.78 6.87
C PRO A 290 2.25 -58.48 5.50
N ALA A 291 2.75 -57.80 4.47
CA ALA A 291 3.42 -58.34 3.28
C ALA A 291 2.62 -58.53 1.97
N ALA A 292 3.01 -57.71 0.99
CA ALA A 292 3.58 -58.08 -0.29
C ALA A 292 2.81 -58.96 -1.30
N ALA A 293 2.89 -58.46 -2.55
CA ALA A 293 3.11 -59.17 -3.81
C ALA A 293 1.89 -59.53 -4.68
N LEU A 294 1.96 -58.97 -5.90
CA LEU A 294 1.79 -59.61 -7.22
C LEU A 294 0.46 -60.33 -7.52
N GLY A 295 -0.23 -59.90 -8.58
CA GLY A 295 -1.26 -60.74 -9.18
C GLY A 295 -2.09 -60.09 -10.28
N GLN A 296 -1.70 -60.34 -11.52
CA GLN A 296 -2.36 -59.95 -12.76
C GLN A 296 -3.84 -60.36 -12.91
N ALA A 297 -4.55 -59.46 -13.59
CA ALA A 297 -5.41 -59.67 -14.76
C ALA A 297 -6.78 -60.38 -14.67
N ALA A 298 -7.73 -59.62 -15.25
CA ALA A 298 -8.89 -60.02 -16.04
C ALA A 298 -10.09 -60.58 -15.23
N VAL A 299 -11.35 -60.35 -15.58
CA VAL A 299 -12.01 -60.13 -16.87
C VAL A 299 -13.32 -59.36 -16.60
N ASP A 300 -13.63 -58.35 -17.41
CA ASP A 300 -14.98 -57.77 -17.62
C ASP A 300 -16.04 -58.86 -17.95
N PRO A 301 -17.37 -58.68 -17.79
CA PRO A 301 -18.06 -57.49 -18.29
C PRO A 301 -19.31 -57.02 -17.53
N THR A 302 -19.64 -55.74 -17.77
CA THR A 302 -20.97 -55.16 -17.65
C THR A 302 -22.02 -55.95 -18.46
N PRO A 303 -23.30 -55.83 -18.10
CA PRO A 303 -24.14 -54.98 -18.96
C PRO A 303 -25.09 -54.06 -18.17
N ALA A 304 -25.29 -52.85 -18.71
CA ALA A 304 -26.43 -51.96 -18.48
C ALA A 304 -27.72 -52.58 -19.11
N PRO A 305 -28.88 -51.90 -19.28
CA PRO A 305 -29.34 -50.57 -18.83
C PRO A 305 -30.81 -50.55 -18.31
N ASP A 306 -31.30 -49.38 -17.88
CA ASP A 306 -32.66 -48.81 -18.13
C ASP A 306 -32.97 -47.75 -17.05
N GLN A 307 -33.03 -46.45 -17.34
CA GLN A 307 -33.97 -45.66 -18.15
C GLN A 307 -35.26 -45.21 -17.42
N ALA A 308 -35.53 -43.91 -17.64
CA ALA A 308 -36.76 -43.13 -17.46
C ALA A 308 -37.11 -42.68 -16.02
N ALA A 309 -36.91 -41.41 -15.64
CA ALA A 309 -37.51 -40.14 -16.09
C ALA A 309 -38.83 -39.80 -15.35
N ALA A 310 -38.85 -38.65 -14.66
CA ALA A 310 -39.91 -37.62 -14.74
C ALA A 310 -39.71 -36.52 -13.65
N ASP A 311 -39.44 -35.31 -14.14
CA ASP A 311 -39.95 -34.00 -13.70
C ASP A 311 -40.12 -33.66 -12.22
N ALA A 312 -39.23 -32.78 -11.72
CA ALA A 312 -39.61 -31.70 -10.80
C ALA A 312 -38.69 -30.48 -11.00
N ILE A 313 -39.33 -29.33 -11.24
CA ILE A 313 -38.79 -27.98 -11.42
C ILE A 313 -37.92 -27.58 -10.20
N PRO A 314 -36.76 -26.92 -10.37
CA PRO A 314 -35.88 -26.59 -9.25
C PRO A 314 -36.48 -25.50 -8.37
N PRO A 315 -36.37 -25.56 -7.03
CA PRO A 315 -36.56 -24.38 -6.21
C PRO A 315 -35.36 -23.44 -6.41
N ALA A 316 -35.65 -22.13 -6.40
CA ALA A 316 -34.66 -21.07 -6.49
C ALA A 316 -33.50 -21.29 -5.49
N PRO A 317 -32.24 -21.02 -5.85
CA PRO A 317 -31.18 -21.07 -4.88
C PRO A 317 -31.39 -19.93 -3.87
N ALA A 318 -31.81 -20.33 -2.68
CA ALA A 318 -31.63 -19.57 -1.46
C ALA A 318 -30.15 -19.20 -1.36
N GLU A 319 -29.91 -17.89 -1.23
CA GLU A 319 -28.85 -17.30 -0.42
C GLU A 319 -27.56 -18.13 -0.37
N ARG A 320 -26.71 -17.90 -1.38
CA ARG A 320 -25.33 -18.38 -1.38
C ARG A 320 -24.57 -17.61 -0.30
N ALA A 321 -24.66 -18.12 0.92
CA ALA A 321 -23.68 -17.89 1.97
C ALA A 321 -22.33 -18.47 1.49
N GLU A 322 -21.61 -17.68 0.70
CA GLU A 322 -20.17 -17.80 0.44
C GLU A 322 -19.59 -16.37 0.37
N GLU A 323 -19.86 -15.55 1.41
CA GLU A 323 -19.13 -14.30 1.66
C GLU A 323 -17.82 -14.53 2.45
N ASP A 324 -17.56 -15.76 2.90
CA ASP A 324 -16.37 -16.09 3.69
C ASP A 324 -15.25 -16.73 2.85
N SER A 325 -14.73 -15.98 1.87
CA SER A 325 -13.34 -16.18 1.41
C SER A 325 -12.71 -14.91 0.82
N LEU A 326 -12.99 -13.75 1.42
CA LEU A 326 -12.18 -12.54 1.23
C LEU A 326 -10.84 -12.76 1.94
N THR A 327 -9.85 -13.26 1.20
CA THR A 327 -8.54 -13.59 1.74
C THR A 327 -7.72 -12.33 2.01
N GLU A 328 -7.54 -12.04 3.31
CA GLU A 328 -6.32 -11.53 3.95
C GLU A 328 -5.83 -10.11 3.61
N PHE A 329 -6.38 -9.44 2.59
CA PHE A 329 -6.10 -8.02 2.28
C PHE A 329 -7.33 -7.10 2.35
N ALA A 330 -8.52 -7.67 2.58
CA ALA A 330 -9.80 -6.94 2.58
C ALA A 330 -10.15 -6.27 3.93
N GLU A 331 -9.27 -6.29 4.93
CA GLU A 331 -9.41 -5.44 6.12
C GLU A 331 -8.57 -4.15 5.92
N ARG A 332 -8.95 -3.32 4.95
CA ARG A 332 -8.38 -1.97 4.83
C ARG A 332 -8.76 -1.18 6.09
N SER A 333 -7.75 -0.86 6.88
CA SER A 333 -7.85 -0.18 8.18
C SER A 333 -8.51 1.21 8.08
N PRO A 334 -9.20 1.69 9.12
CA PRO A 334 -10.03 2.90 9.05
C PRO A 334 -9.23 4.21 8.92
N LEU A 335 -9.60 5.00 7.90
CA LEU A 335 -9.84 6.46 7.77
C LEU A 335 -9.05 7.53 8.57
N LEU A 336 -8.10 7.20 9.45
CA LEU A 336 -7.24 8.16 10.16
C LEU A 336 -5.81 7.60 10.34
N ASN A 337 -5.15 7.17 9.26
CA ASN A 337 -3.88 6.49 9.42
C ASN A 337 -2.70 7.46 9.65
N PHE A 338 -2.49 7.84 10.92
CA PHE A 338 -1.18 8.25 11.45
C PHE A 338 -0.23 7.05 11.52
N ALA A 339 -0.08 6.30 10.41
CA ALA A 339 0.74 5.10 10.37
C ALA A 339 2.14 5.50 10.79
N ASN A 340 2.63 4.86 11.86
CA ASN A 340 4.05 4.91 12.11
C ASN A 340 4.72 4.08 11.02
N THR A 341 5.54 4.73 10.22
CA THR A 341 6.20 4.14 9.05
C THR A 341 7.51 3.49 9.43
N ASP A 342 8.17 4.03 10.46
CA ASP A 342 9.43 3.53 10.98
C ASP A 342 9.61 3.89 12.46
N ILE A 343 10.51 3.20 13.15
CA ILE A 343 10.82 3.43 14.57
C ILE A 343 12.33 3.37 14.81
N ALA A 344 12.87 4.42 15.43
CA ALA A 344 14.24 4.47 15.92
C ALA A 344 14.29 4.46 17.45
N PHE A 345 15.33 3.84 18.01
CA PHE A 345 15.60 3.83 19.46
C PHE A 345 16.99 4.37 19.75
N PHE A 346 17.11 5.16 20.83
CA PHE A 346 18.40 5.55 21.39
C PHE A 346 18.27 5.79 22.90
N GLY A 347 19.13 5.16 23.69
CA GLY A 347 18.98 5.17 25.15
C GLY A 347 17.61 4.65 25.58
N ASP A 348 16.86 5.48 26.32
CA ASP A 348 15.48 5.24 26.77
C ASP A 348 14.46 6.08 25.99
N VAL A 349 14.80 6.43 24.74
CA VAL A 349 13.94 7.21 23.83
C VAL A 349 13.56 6.35 22.62
N MET A 350 12.29 6.43 22.24
CA MET A 350 11.75 5.86 21.01
C MET A 350 11.23 7.01 20.15
N VAL A 351 11.58 7.03 18.87
CA VAL A 351 11.01 7.95 17.89
C VAL A 351 10.24 7.13 16.87
N ALA A 352 8.96 7.45 16.72
CA ALA A 352 8.10 6.83 15.72
C ALA A 352 7.86 7.82 14.59
N GLY A 353 8.43 7.55 13.42
CA GLY A 353 8.23 8.33 12.21
C GLY A 353 6.89 8.03 11.54
N SER A 354 6.37 8.96 10.75
CA SER A 354 5.09 8.84 10.05
C SER A 354 5.09 9.73 8.81
N TYR A 355 4.06 9.60 7.96
CA TYR A 355 3.89 10.48 6.80
C TYR A 355 3.76 11.97 7.14
N HIS A 356 3.47 12.30 8.40
CA HIS A 356 3.20 13.66 8.90
C HIS A 356 4.31 14.31 9.70
N GLY A 357 5.42 13.61 9.91
CA GLY A 357 6.43 13.96 10.89
C GLY A 357 6.65 12.79 11.83
N PHE A 358 6.88 13.04 13.12
CA PHE A 358 7.26 11.98 14.05
C PHE A 358 6.84 12.28 15.48
N ASN A 359 6.72 11.23 16.28
CA ASN A 359 6.46 11.32 17.71
C ASN A 359 7.67 10.85 18.50
N ILE A 360 8.05 11.61 19.54
CA ILE A 360 9.13 11.23 20.45
C ILE A 360 8.53 10.73 21.77
N TYR A 361 8.97 9.57 22.24
CA TYR A 361 8.54 8.94 23.47
C TYR A 361 9.71 8.67 24.40
N LYS A 362 9.51 8.84 25.70
CA LYS A 362 10.40 8.39 26.77
C LYS A 362 9.91 7.04 27.27
N LEU A 363 10.75 6.00 27.20
CA LEU A 363 10.43 4.70 27.75
C LEU A 363 10.57 4.74 29.27
N GLY A 364 9.49 4.43 29.98
CA GLY A 364 9.52 4.25 31.43
C GLY A 364 10.39 3.07 31.85
N GLU A 365 10.75 2.99 33.14
CA GLU A 365 11.50 1.84 33.68
C GLU A 365 10.73 0.51 33.54
N ASP A 366 9.41 0.58 33.40
CA ASP A 366 8.50 -0.54 33.11
C ASP A 366 8.37 -0.85 31.61
N GLY A 367 9.08 -0.10 30.75
CA GLY A 367 9.02 -0.20 29.30
C GLY A 367 7.82 0.51 28.66
N VAL A 368 6.97 1.18 29.44
CA VAL A 368 5.78 1.87 28.91
C VAL A 368 6.19 3.24 28.35
N PRO A 369 5.91 3.55 27.07
CA PRO A 369 6.28 4.80 26.46
C PRO A 369 5.41 5.97 26.95
N ASN A 370 6.03 7.07 27.34
CA ASN A 370 5.40 8.34 27.65
C ASN A 370 5.71 9.35 26.53
N LEU A 371 4.67 9.91 25.90
CA LEU A 371 4.84 10.88 24.81
C LEU A 371 5.51 12.17 25.32
N LEU A 372 6.63 12.55 24.70
CA LEU A 372 7.36 13.78 24.99
C LEU A 372 6.96 14.93 24.07
N SER A 373 6.83 14.66 22.78
CA SER A 373 6.41 15.66 21.78
C SER A 373 5.88 14.99 20.52
N SER A 374 5.04 15.72 19.79
CA SER A 374 4.56 15.35 18.46
C SER A 374 5.01 16.40 17.46
N VAL A 375 5.83 16.01 16.49
CA VAL A 375 6.38 16.91 15.47
C VAL A 375 5.59 16.78 14.18
N VAL A 376 5.08 17.91 13.68
CA VAL A 376 4.32 18.00 12.42
C VAL A 376 5.22 18.62 11.34
N CYS A 377 5.72 17.77 10.45
CA CYS A 377 6.51 18.12 9.25
C CYS A 377 6.14 17.17 8.12
N PRO A 378 5.07 17.46 7.34
CA PRO A 378 4.68 16.61 6.23
C PRO A 378 5.77 16.53 5.15
N GLY A 379 5.77 15.40 4.46
CA GLY A 379 6.75 15.03 3.46
C GLY A 379 6.65 13.57 3.04
N GLY A 380 5.89 12.77 3.79
CA GLY A 380 5.72 11.35 3.55
C GLY A 380 6.98 10.52 3.73
N GLN A 381 6.81 9.20 3.66
CA GLN A 381 7.75 8.19 4.14
C GLN A 381 7.96 8.30 5.64
N GLY A 382 8.78 9.23 6.12
CA GLY A 382 9.01 9.38 7.57
C GLY A 382 9.89 8.28 8.17
N ASP A 383 10.71 7.59 7.36
CA ASP A 383 11.76 6.71 7.87
C ASP A 383 12.72 7.54 8.73
N VAL A 384 13.09 7.03 9.91
CA VAL A 384 13.85 7.79 10.90
C VAL A 384 15.11 7.06 11.34
N SER A 385 16.25 7.76 11.34
CA SER A 385 17.47 7.31 11.99
C SER A 385 17.98 8.37 12.96
N VAL A 386 18.60 7.94 14.06
CA VAL A 386 19.17 8.84 15.07
C VAL A 386 20.65 8.58 15.25
N ALA A 387 21.45 9.64 15.27
CA ALA A 387 22.87 9.61 15.61
C ALA A 387 23.22 10.81 16.52
N GLY A 388 23.56 10.52 17.78
CA GLY A 388 23.78 11.56 18.79
C GLY A 388 22.52 12.39 19.01
N ASN A 389 22.62 13.70 18.81
CA ASN A 389 21.50 14.64 18.91
C ASN A 389 20.86 14.96 17.56
N LEU A 390 21.23 14.25 16.49
CA LEU A 390 20.66 14.45 15.16
C LEU A 390 19.69 13.33 14.84
N LEU A 391 18.52 13.73 14.35
CA LEU A 391 17.55 12.84 13.72
C LEU A 391 17.50 13.13 12.23
N VAL A 392 17.62 12.08 11.42
CA VAL A 392 17.47 12.11 9.97
C VAL A 392 16.10 11.52 9.62
N MET A 393 15.33 12.23 8.80
CA MET A 393 14.01 11.77 8.36
C MET A 393 13.91 11.78 6.84
N SER A 394 13.44 10.67 6.26
CA SER A 394 13.15 10.54 4.84
C SER A 394 11.89 11.29 4.44
N VAL A 395 11.96 12.01 3.32
CA VAL A 395 10.87 12.76 2.70
C VAL A 395 10.88 12.51 1.20
N GLU A 396 9.81 11.92 0.70
CA GLU A 396 9.70 11.58 -0.72
C GLU A 396 8.60 12.35 -1.45
N GLN A 397 7.51 12.67 -0.73
CA GLN A 397 6.33 13.26 -1.33
C GLN A 397 6.69 14.58 -1.98
N THR A 398 6.20 14.76 -3.21
CA THR A 398 6.39 15.99 -3.95
C THR A 398 5.84 17.19 -3.18
N ARG A 399 4.84 17.05 -2.31
CA ARG A 399 4.22 18.19 -1.65
C ARG A 399 4.90 18.62 -0.35
N GLY A 400 5.95 17.93 0.10
CA GLY A 400 6.74 18.36 1.26
C GLY A 400 7.24 19.79 1.10
N ARG A 401 7.22 20.58 2.17
CA ARG A 401 7.75 21.95 2.17
C ARG A 401 9.00 22.10 2.99
N ILE A 402 9.92 22.96 2.56
CA ILE A 402 11.17 23.26 3.26
C ILE A 402 10.90 23.73 4.70
N ASP A 403 9.82 24.51 4.88
CA ASP A 403 9.41 25.11 6.14
C ASP A 403 8.45 24.26 7.00
N CYS A 404 8.21 23.00 6.62
CA CYS A 404 7.19 22.14 7.24
C CYS A 404 5.77 22.73 7.20
N GLY A 405 5.50 23.67 6.29
CA GLY A 405 4.16 24.17 6.03
C GLY A 405 3.21 23.05 5.61
N LEU A 406 1.93 23.25 5.88
CA LEU A 406 0.88 22.22 5.75
C LEU A 406 0.01 22.43 4.51
N GLN A 407 0.21 23.54 3.80
CA GLN A 407 -0.44 23.92 2.55
C GLN A 407 0.09 23.16 1.32
N GLY A 408 1.12 22.34 1.50
CA GLY A 408 1.85 21.68 0.41
C GLY A 408 2.68 22.65 -0.43
N ALA A 409 3.67 22.12 -1.15
CA ALA A 409 4.37 22.88 -2.19
C ALA A 409 3.49 22.99 -3.45
N PRO A 410 3.30 24.19 -4.02
CA PRO A 410 2.53 24.37 -5.25
C PRO A 410 3.34 23.96 -6.48
N GLY A 411 2.69 23.81 -7.63
CA GLY A 411 3.30 23.70 -8.96
C GLY A 411 3.94 22.35 -9.24
N LYS A 412 4.41 22.21 -10.48
CA LYS A 412 5.38 21.18 -10.88
C LYS A 412 6.81 21.52 -10.43
N VAL A 413 7.17 22.81 -10.53
CA VAL A 413 8.47 23.38 -10.10
C VAL A 413 8.23 24.35 -8.96
N SER A 414 8.87 24.13 -7.81
CA SER A 414 8.69 25.02 -6.66
C SER A 414 9.93 25.16 -5.79
N THR A 415 10.27 26.41 -5.51
CA THR A 415 11.33 26.78 -4.57
C THR A 415 10.96 26.49 -3.11
N GLU A 416 9.69 26.25 -2.82
CA GLU A 416 9.20 25.91 -1.48
C GLU A 416 9.22 24.39 -1.23
N ARG A 417 9.39 23.57 -2.28
CA ARG A 417 9.33 22.11 -2.23
C ARG A 417 10.51 21.50 -1.51
N PHE A 418 10.25 20.48 -0.71
CA PHE A 418 11.25 19.62 -0.09
C PHE A 418 11.02 18.14 -0.44
N ARG A 419 12.06 17.48 -0.97
CA ARG A 419 12.16 16.01 -1.17
C ARG A 419 13.61 15.59 -0.94
N GLY A 420 13.86 14.69 0.01
CA GLY A 420 15.18 14.19 0.37
C GLY A 420 15.25 13.93 1.87
N LEU A 421 16.34 14.35 2.53
CA LEU A 421 16.57 14.08 3.97
C LEU A 421 16.40 15.34 4.81
N ARG A 422 15.46 15.36 5.75
CA ARG A 422 15.40 16.41 6.79
C ARG A 422 16.34 16.05 7.94
N ILE A 423 17.02 17.06 8.47
CA ILE A 423 17.90 16.91 9.63
C ILE A 423 17.34 17.75 10.76
N PHE A 424 17.08 17.10 11.89
CA PHE A 424 16.57 17.73 13.11
C PHE A 424 17.59 17.66 14.22
N ASP A 425 17.80 18.76 14.93
CA ASP A 425 18.41 18.76 16.25
C ASP A 425 17.34 18.39 17.27
N ILE A 426 17.58 17.29 17.97
CA ILE A 426 16.73 16.71 19.02
C ILE A 426 17.39 16.78 20.40
N SER A 427 18.38 17.68 20.60
CA SER A 427 18.97 17.96 21.91
C SER A 427 17.91 18.36 22.95
N ASP A 428 16.85 19.05 22.52
CA ASP A 428 15.61 19.23 23.28
C ASP A 428 14.49 18.38 22.66
N LEU A 429 14.24 17.21 23.25
CA LEU A 429 13.22 16.25 22.81
C LEU A 429 11.79 16.81 22.87
N ALA A 430 11.54 17.88 23.63
CA ALA A 430 10.23 18.52 23.68
C ALA A 430 10.07 19.58 22.57
N ARG A 431 11.17 20.05 21.96
CA ARG A 431 11.17 21.08 20.93
C ARG A 431 12.21 20.83 19.83
N PRO A 432 12.06 19.76 19.03
CA PRO A 432 12.94 19.52 17.89
C PRO A 432 12.97 20.71 16.92
N VAL A 433 14.15 20.98 16.37
CA VAL A 433 14.38 22.07 15.41
C VAL A 433 14.91 21.47 14.12
N GLN A 434 14.32 21.80 12.98
CA GLN A 434 14.90 21.45 11.69
C GLN A 434 16.16 22.30 11.50
N VAL A 435 17.32 21.67 11.49
CA VAL A 435 18.61 22.36 11.36
C VAL A 435 19.08 22.39 9.92
N GLY A 436 18.83 21.33 9.15
CA GLY A 436 19.27 21.20 7.76
C GLY A 436 18.32 20.38 6.90
N GLY A 437 18.60 20.35 5.60
CA GLY A 437 17.85 19.57 4.64
C GLY A 437 18.65 19.28 3.37
N VAL A 438 18.70 18.02 2.96
CA VAL A 438 19.35 17.61 1.71
C VAL A 438 18.28 17.33 0.67
N GLN A 439 18.25 18.14 -0.39
CA GLN A 439 17.34 17.98 -1.52
C GLN A 439 17.95 17.01 -2.54
N THR A 440 17.19 16.00 -2.95
CA THR A 440 17.64 15.01 -3.94
C THR A 440 16.69 14.96 -5.12
N CYS A 441 17.18 14.45 -6.26
CA CYS A 441 16.42 14.41 -7.51
C CYS A 441 15.16 13.53 -7.45
N ARG A 442 15.15 12.55 -6.55
CA ARG A 442 14.03 11.61 -6.41
C ARG A 442 13.44 11.57 -4.99
N GLY A 443 13.89 12.46 -4.11
CA GLY A 443 13.51 12.43 -2.70
C GLY A 443 14.23 11.32 -1.92
N SER A 444 13.65 10.97 -0.78
CA SER A 444 14.11 9.87 0.05
C SER A 444 12.92 8.96 0.35
N HIS A 445 12.89 7.80 -0.31
CA HIS A 445 12.02 6.69 0.05
C HIS A 445 12.47 6.12 1.39
N THR A 446 13.78 5.85 1.49
CA THR A 446 14.42 5.35 2.70
C THR A 446 15.86 5.84 2.76
N HIS A 447 16.47 5.72 3.94
CA HIS A 447 17.87 6.05 4.14
C HIS A 447 18.54 5.11 5.14
N SER A 448 19.87 5.12 5.16
CA SER A 448 20.66 4.38 6.15
C SER A 448 21.89 5.17 6.53
N ILE A 449 22.09 5.39 7.84
CA ILE A 449 23.35 5.93 8.37
C ILE A 449 24.38 4.80 8.38
N VAL A 450 25.38 4.87 7.49
CA VAL A 450 26.41 3.83 7.33
C VAL A 450 27.62 4.07 8.24
N SER A 451 27.90 5.33 8.56
CA SER A 451 28.96 5.73 9.49
C SER A 451 28.55 7.00 10.23
N ALA A 452 28.83 7.08 11.52
CA ALA A 452 28.66 8.28 12.32
C ALA A 452 29.83 8.41 13.31
N ASP A 453 30.46 9.57 13.31
CA ASP A 453 31.50 9.95 14.26
C ASP A 453 31.25 11.38 14.77
N ASP A 454 32.12 11.89 15.65
CA ASP A 454 31.96 13.22 16.27
C ASP A 454 32.07 14.38 15.25
N THR A 455 32.48 14.10 14.01
CA THR A 455 32.67 15.11 12.96
C THR A 455 31.59 15.06 11.88
N ARG A 456 31.12 13.87 11.51
CA ARG A 456 30.19 13.69 10.39
C ARG A 456 29.36 12.40 10.45
N LEU A 457 28.25 12.41 9.73
CA LEU A 457 27.45 11.24 9.38
C LEU A 457 27.61 10.97 7.88
N ILE A 458 27.64 9.70 7.49
CA ILE A 458 27.53 9.26 6.10
C ILE A 458 26.22 8.51 5.93
N VAL A 459 25.35 9.06 5.10
CA VAL A 459 24.00 8.57 4.86
C VAL A 459 23.87 8.13 3.41
N TYR A 460 23.38 6.92 3.20
CA TYR A 460 23.00 6.42 1.89
C TYR A 460 21.50 6.62 1.74
N ASN A 461 21.10 7.32 0.69
CA ASN A 461 19.71 7.66 0.41
C ASN A 461 19.23 6.96 -0.87
N SER A 462 18.02 6.43 -0.81
CA SER A 462 17.33 5.89 -1.98
C SER A 462 15.99 6.60 -2.14
N GLY A 463 15.81 7.27 -3.27
CA GLY A 463 14.54 7.90 -3.66
C GLY A 463 13.89 7.12 -4.81
N THR A 464 12.57 6.96 -4.74
CA THR A 464 11.76 6.24 -5.73
C THR A 464 10.80 7.14 -6.48
N ALA A 465 10.49 8.33 -5.96
CA ALA A 465 9.61 9.26 -6.68
C ALA A 465 10.22 9.74 -8.02
N GLY A 466 9.36 10.27 -8.89
CA GLY A 466 9.75 10.77 -10.22
C GLY A 466 10.91 11.77 -10.18
N VAL A 467 11.74 11.77 -11.22
CA VAL A 467 12.88 12.68 -11.32
C VAL A 467 12.37 14.11 -11.38
N ARG A 468 12.87 14.99 -10.51
CA ARG A 468 12.56 16.42 -10.54
C ARG A 468 12.90 17.05 -11.88
N GLU A 469 12.14 18.08 -12.23
CA GLU A 469 12.48 18.98 -13.32
C GLU A 469 13.84 19.65 -13.06
N GLU A 470 14.62 19.85 -14.13
CA GLU A 470 15.94 20.47 -14.04
C GLU A 470 15.84 21.93 -13.59
N GLU A 471 14.71 22.59 -13.86
CA GLU A 471 14.36 23.92 -13.36
C GLU A 471 14.14 23.95 -11.85
N GLU A 472 13.72 22.83 -11.24
CA GLU A 472 13.55 22.74 -9.78
C GLU A 472 14.86 22.39 -9.08
N LEU A 473 15.63 21.44 -9.62
CA LEU A 473 16.92 21.06 -9.09
C LEU A 473 17.89 20.69 -10.22
N VAL A 474 18.88 21.57 -10.44
CA VAL A 474 19.87 21.43 -11.50
C VAL A 474 20.60 20.09 -11.38
N GLY A 475 20.72 19.38 -12.51
CA GLY A 475 21.39 18.07 -12.58
C GLY A 475 20.46 16.86 -12.42
N CYS A 476 19.16 17.09 -12.18
CA CYS A 476 18.18 16.02 -12.17
C CYS A 476 17.77 15.63 -13.60
N ILE A 477 18.50 14.66 -14.16
CA ILE A 477 18.29 14.19 -15.53
C ILE A 477 17.39 12.94 -15.50
N GLY A 478 16.29 13.00 -16.24
CA GLY A 478 15.28 11.94 -16.33
C GLY A 478 15.64 10.80 -17.30
N GLY A 479 14.59 10.15 -17.83
CA GLY A 479 14.67 8.96 -18.68
C GLY A 479 15.16 9.20 -20.11
N ILE A 480 16.31 9.86 -20.29
CA ILE A 480 16.98 9.96 -21.59
C ILE A 480 17.70 8.63 -21.85
N PRO A 481 17.30 7.84 -22.87
CA PRO A 481 17.92 6.54 -23.13
C PRO A 481 19.43 6.65 -23.38
N GLY A 482 20.23 5.92 -22.60
CA GLY A 482 21.70 5.90 -22.72
C GLY A 482 22.44 7.02 -22.00
N ASP A 483 21.74 7.94 -21.33
CA ASP A 483 22.39 8.97 -20.50
C ASP A 483 22.76 8.40 -19.12
N THR A 484 24.05 8.23 -18.87
CA THR A 484 24.57 7.69 -17.60
C THR A 484 24.41 8.65 -16.41
N ARG A 485 23.95 9.89 -16.65
CA ARG A 485 23.69 10.88 -15.61
C ARG A 485 22.26 10.81 -15.07
N THR A 486 21.45 9.88 -15.56
CA THR A 486 20.06 9.72 -15.12
C THR A 486 19.96 9.48 -13.60
N ALA A 487 19.01 10.15 -12.95
CA ALA A 487 18.74 9.96 -11.53
C ALA A 487 17.87 8.71 -11.23
N LEU A 488 17.35 8.03 -12.26
CA LEU A 488 16.45 6.86 -12.10
C LEU A 488 17.10 5.67 -11.38
N PHE A 489 18.43 5.59 -11.35
CA PHE A 489 19.17 4.47 -10.77
C PHE A 489 20.27 4.92 -9.80
N SER A 490 20.20 6.16 -9.31
CA SER A 490 21.20 6.69 -8.39
C SER A 490 20.91 6.32 -6.93
N VAL A 491 21.97 6.09 -6.17
CA VAL A 491 21.97 6.10 -4.71
C VAL A 491 22.73 7.35 -4.30
N ASP A 492 22.11 8.24 -3.55
CA ASP A 492 22.79 9.46 -3.10
C ASP A 492 23.62 9.11 -1.85
N VAL A 493 24.90 9.48 -1.86
CA VAL A 493 25.79 9.35 -0.70
C VAL A 493 26.00 10.74 -0.13
N ILE A 494 25.50 10.95 1.08
CA ILE A 494 25.37 12.27 1.69
C ILE A 494 26.25 12.32 2.93
N GLU A 495 27.10 13.33 3.02
CA GLU A 495 27.85 13.66 4.24
C GLU A 495 27.12 14.78 4.99
N ILE A 496 26.81 14.55 6.26
CA ILE A 496 26.17 15.55 7.14
C ILE A 496 27.19 15.94 8.22
N PRO A 497 27.66 17.21 8.27
CA PRO A 497 28.58 17.65 9.32
C PRO A 497 27.87 17.69 10.68
N VAL A 498 28.47 17.13 11.73
CA VAL A 498 27.87 17.17 13.08
C VAL A 498 27.90 18.57 13.68
N ALA A 499 28.99 19.31 13.42
CA ALA A 499 29.20 20.65 13.99
C ALA A 499 28.33 21.75 13.34
N ASP A 500 27.97 21.55 12.07
CA ASP A 500 27.14 22.48 11.30
C ASP A 500 26.27 21.69 10.30
N PRO A 501 25.18 21.07 10.78
CA PRO A 501 24.32 20.22 9.96
C PRO A 501 23.36 21.00 9.05
N ALA A 502 23.46 22.33 9.00
CA ALA A 502 22.48 23.23 8.39
C ALA A 502 22.58 23.43 6.87
#